data_AF-A0A5V5SMQ7-F1
#
_entry.id   AF-A0A5V5SMQ7-F1
#
_cell.length_a   1.000
_cell.length_b   1.000
_cell.length_c   1.000
_cell.angle_alpha   90.00
_cell.angle_beta   90.00
_cell.angle_gamma   90.00
#
_symmetry.space_group_name_H-M   'P 1'
#
loop_
_entity.id
_entity.type
_entity.pdbx_description
1 polymer ?
#
loop_
_entity_poly.entity_id
_entity_poly.type
_entity_poly.pdbx_seq_one_letter_code
_entity_poly.pdbx_strand_id
1 'polypeptide(L)'
;MKKMILSLSFFMVSNVYAISHKHREELAKSGCTQVQEANGTCNAIGSKNYIDETFVKHYKGMKIVWVQNESVTVEGKPASVVDSGGYGATWQQGIYKIITYKNNKIAVMENDIFKGHAK
;
A
#
# COMPACT_ATOMS: atom_id res chain seq x y z
N MET A 1 51.61 0.41 -8.18
CA MET A 1 50.61 1.48 -8.37
C MET A 1 49.27 0.98 -7.84
N LYS A 2 48.78 1.57 -6.74
CA LYS A 2 47.65 1.09 -5.94
C LYS A 2 46.35 1.64 -6.56
N LYS A 3 45.51 0.79 -7.16
CA LYS A 3 44.22 1.20 -7.73
C LYS A 3 43.19 1.27 -6.60
N MET A 4 42.85 2.49 -6.21
CA MET A 4 41.80 2.82 -5.26
C MET A 4 40.46 2.79 -6.01
N ILE A 5 39.66 1.73 -5.80
CA ILE A 5 38.32 1.64 -6.36
C ILE A 5 37.35 2.28 -5.36
N LEU A 6 36.82 3.42 -5.79
CA LEU A 6 35.85 4.28 -5.14
C LEU A 6 34.54 3.50 -4.89
N SER A 7 34.16 3.29 -3.64
CA SER A 7 32.86 2.72 -3.27
C SER A 7 31.76 3.72 -3.62
N LEU A 8 31.00 3.43 -4.66
CA LEU A 8 29.82 4.18 -5.05
C LEU A 8 28.67 3.84 -4.08
N SER A 9 28.51 4.65 -3.04
CA SER A 9 27.38 4.55 -2.12
C SER A 9 26.10 4.91 -2.88
N PHE A 10 25.29 3.89 -3.20
CA PHE A 10 23.90 4.07 -3.65
C PHE A 10 23.12 4.78 -2.53
N PHE A 11 22.81 6.05 -2.72
CA PHE A 11 21.79 6.73 -1.94
C PHE A 11 20.44 6.12 -2.33
N MET A 12 19.90 5.25 -1.48
CA MET A 12 18.49 4.85 -1.54
C MET A 12 17.66 6.11 -1.32
N VAL A 13 16.97 6.57 -2.36
CA VAL A 13 15.99 7.65 -2.25
C VAL A 13 14.80 7.08 -1.48
N SER A 14 14.72 7.38 -0.19
CA SER A 14 13.50 7.16 0.57
C SER A 14 12.45 8.11 0.02
N ASN A 15 11.45 7.57 -0.69
CA ASN A 15 10.21 8.29 -0.95
C ASN A 15 9.46 8.45 0.38
N VAL A 16 9.95 9.36 1.23
CA VAL A 16 9.17 9.91 2.32
C VAL A 16 8.11 10.75 1.63
N TYR A 17 6.94 10.16 1.39
CA TYR A 17 5.75 10.90 0.96
C TYR A 17 5.28 11.77 2.13
N ALA A 18 5.99 12.85 2.39
CA ALA A 18 5.46 13.97 3.15
C ALA A 18 4.36 14.60 2.29
N ILE A 19 3.17 14.02 2.34
CA ILE A 19 2.00 14.54 1.63
C ILE A 19 1.70 15.93 2.20
N SER A 20 1.93 16.96 1.37
CA SER A 20 1.69 18.34 1.74
C SER A 20 0.23 18.55 2.14
N HIS A 21 -0.04 19.51 3.03
CA HIS A 21 -1.40 19.83 3.48
C HIS A 21 -2.32 20.15 2.30
N LYS A 22 -1.81 20.92 1.33
CA LYS A 22 -2.50 21.27 0.09
C LYS A 22 -2.92 20.03 -0.71
N HIS A 23 -2.03 19.05 -0.82
CA HIS A 23 -2.34 17.81 -1.55
C HIS A 23 -3.39 16.94 -0.83
N ARG A 24 -3.41 16.94 0.51
CA ARG A 24 -4.51 16.29 1.27
C ARG A 24 -5.85 16.95 1.03
N GLU A 25 -5.89 18.28 0.96
CA GLU A 25 -7.10 19.02 0.64
C GLU A 25 -7.60 18.74 -0.78
N GLU A 26 -6.68 18.62 -1.75
CA GLU A 26 -7.01 18.26 -3.13
C GLU A 26 -7.62 16.86 -3.20
N LEU A 27 -7.03 15.87 -2.51
CA LEU A 27 -7.58 14.52 -2.40
C LEU A 27 -8.94 14.49 -1.70
N ALA A 28 -9.10 15.26 -0.63
CA ALA A 28 -10.39 15.37 0.07
C ALA A 28 -11.48 15.99 -0.83
N LYS A 29 -11.12 16.99 -1.65
CA LYS A 29 -12.04 17.61 -2.61
C LYS A 29 -12.37 16.69 -3.79
N SER A 30 -11.40 15.91 -4.27
CA SER A 30 -11.62 14.98 -5.38
C SER A 30 -12.34 13.70 -4.96
N GLY A 31 -12.36 13.40 -3.65
CA GLY A 31 -12.89 12.15 -3.10
C GLY A 31 -12.00 10.93 -3.37
N CYS A 32 -10.77 11.15 -3.84
CA CYS A 32 -9.79 10.09 -4.07
C CYS A 32 -9.07 9.72 -2.77
N THR A 33 -8.78 8.43 -2.57
CA THR A 33 -7.83 7.98 -1.55
C THR A 33 -6.39 8.12 -2.06
N GLN A 34 -5.43 8.15 -1.13
CA GLN A 34 -4.00 8.12 -1.47
C GLN A 34 -3.62 6.86 -2.27
N VAL A 35 -4.28 5.73 -1.98
CA VAL A 35 -4.04 4.47 -2.69
C VAL A 35 -4.60 4.54 -4.11
N GLN A 36 -5.77 5.16 -4.31
CA GLN A 36 -6.35 5.34 -5.63
C GLN A 36 -5.45 6.21 -6.52
N GLU A 37 -4.90 7.29 -5.98
CA GLU A 37 -3.96 8.13 -6.71
C GLU A 37 -2.66 7.38 -7.05
N ALA A 38 -2.04 6.72 -6.07
CA ALA A 38 -0.80 5.97 -6.28
C ALA A 38 -0.96 4.80 -7.28
N ASN A 39 -2.16 4.23 -7.36
CA ASN A 39 -2.49 3.18 -8.33
C ASN A 39 -2.88 3.72 -9.70
N GLY A 40 -3.06 5.04 -9.86
CA GLY A 40 -3.50 5.69 -11.09
C GLY A 40 -4.99 5.48 -11.40
N THR A 41 -5.79 5.08 -10.41
CA THR A 41 -7.23 4.82 -10.57
C THR A 41 -8.10 6.03 -10.28
N CYS A 42 -7.52 7.09 -9.71
CA CYS A 42 -8.18 8.36 -9.43
C CYS A 42 -7.17 9.49 -9.57
N ASN A 43 -7.62 10.68 -9.99
CA ASN A 43 -6.80 11.89 -10.02
C ASN A 43 -7.46 12.99 -9.17
N ALA A 44 -6.65 13.92 -8.66
CA ALA A 44 -7.13 15.06 -7.87
C ALA A 44 -8.08 16.02 -8.64
N ILE A 45 -8.27 15.81 -9.95
CA ILE A 45 -9.05 16.66 -10.85
C ILE A 45 -10.42 16.02 -11.19
N GLY A 46 -10.67 14.80 -10.74
CA GLY A 46 -11.95 14.10 -10.88
C GLY A 46 -11.95 13.03 -11.97
N SER A 47 -11.93 11.78 -11.53
CA SER A 47 -12.72 10.68 -12.12
C SER A 47 -12.59 9.43 -11.22
N LYS A 48 -13.64 9.10 -10.45
CA LYS A 48 -13.81 7.74 -9.93
C LYS A 48 -14.51 6.92 -11.00
N ASN A 49 -13.74 6.16 -11.78
CA ASN A 49 -14.29 5.29 -12.83
C ASN A 49 -13.91 3.82 -12.60
N TYR A 50 -13.96 3.34 -11.35
CA TYR A 50 -13.82 1.91 -11.07
C TYR A 50 -14.74 1.47 -9.94
N ILE A 51 -15.26 0.24 -10.09
CA ILE A 51 -15.96 -0.48 -9.03
C ILE A 51 -14.86 -1.02 -8.10
N ASP A 52 -14.82 -0.55 -6.86
CA ASP A 52 -13.88 -1.07 -5.86
C ASP A 52 -14.31 -2.49 -5.49
N GLU A 53 -13.58 -3.49 -5.98
CA GLU A 53 -13.85 -4.90 -5.69
C GLU A 53 -13.50 -5.25 -4.26
N THR A 54 -14.31 -6.10 -3.62
CA THR A 54 -14.02 -6.60 -2.27
C THR A 54 -13.46 -8.02 -2.32
N PHE A 55 -12.28 -8.21 -1.76
CA PHE A 55 -11.63 -9.50 -1.60
C PHE A 55 -11.65 -9.91 -0.13
N VAL A 56 -12.23 -11.07 0.15
CA VAL A 56 -12.15 -11.71 1.47
C VAL A 56 -11.22 -12.90 1.37
N LYS A 57 -10.10 -12.85 2.11
CA LYS A 57 -9.11 -13.94 2.14
C LYS A 57 -8.78 -14.34 3.56
N HIS A 58 -8.26 -15.54 3.71
CA HIS A 58 -7.86 -16.09 5.00
C HIS A 58 -6.39 -16.49 5.00
N TYR A 59 -5.71 -16.25 6.12
CA TYR A 59 -4.37 -16.73 6.38
C TYR A 59 -4.31 -17.36 7.77
N LYS A 60 -4.16 -18.69 7.85
CA LYS A 60 -4.11 -19.43 9.13
C LYS A 60 -5.26 -19.07 10.10
N GLY A 61 -6.48 -18.95 9.58
CA GLY A 61 -7.67 -18.57 10.34
C GLY A 61 -7.89 -17.06 10.48
N MET A 62 -6.89 -16.23 10.14
CA MET A 62 -7.02 -14.77 10.14
C MET A 62 -7.76 -14.28 8.89
N LYS A 63 -8.91 -13.65 9.06
CA LYS A 63 -9.71 -13.02 8.01
C LYS A 63 -9.16 -11.64 7.66
N ILE A 64 -8.91 -11.47 6.37
CA ILE A 64 -8.47 -10.21 5.77
C ILE A 64 -9.55 -9.79 4.77
N VAL A 65 -10.10 -8.60 4.96
CA VAL A 65 -11.03 -7.98 4.00
C VAL A 65 -10.31 -6.82 3.35
N TRP A 66 -10.18 -6.86 2.03
CA TRP A 66 -9.60 -5.80 1.23
C TRP A 66 -10.65 -5.25 0.28
N VAL A 67 -11.00 -3.98 0.47
CA VAL A 67 -11.76 -3.20 -0.52
C VAL A 67 -10.73 -2.51 -1.40
N GLN A 68 -10.69 -2.89 -2.68
CA GLN A 68 -9.65 -2.50 -3.62
C GLN A 68 -9.47 -0.99 -3.63
N ASN A 69 -8.23 -0.52 -3.56
CA ASN A 69 -7.85 0.90 -3.51
C ASN A 69 -8.44 1.72 -2.33
N GLU A 70 -9.18 1.12 -1.41
CA GLU A 70 -9.88 1.86 -0.36
C GLU A 70 -9.36 1.49 1.03
N SER A 71 -9.50 0.23 1.43
CA SER A 71 -9.25 -0.16 2.82
C SER A 71 -8.86 -1.63 2.98
N VAL A 72 -8.15 -1.92 4.06
CA VAL A 72 -7.90 -3.29 4.54
C VAL A 72 -8.32 -3.40 6.00
N THR A 73 -8.98 -4.49 6.34
CA THR A 73 -9.19 -4.89 7.74
C THR A 73 -8.60 -6.27 7.99
N VAL A 74 -8.03 -6.47 9.19
CA VAL A 74 -7.57 -7.76 9.68
C VAL A 74 -8.35 -8.08 10.95
N GLU A 75 -9.09 -9.18 10.94
CA GLU A 75 -10.04 -9.52 12.02
C GLU A 75 -11.06 -8.41 12.30
N GLY A 76 -11.52 -7.73 11.24
CA GLY A 76 -12.48 -6.63 11.33
C GLY A 76 -11.92 -5.33 11.90
N LYS A 77 -10.62 -5.28 12.26
CA LYS A 77 -9.95 -4.06 12.70
C LYS A 77 -9.30 -3.38 11.48
N PRO A 78 -9.35 -2.04 11.37
CA PRO A 78 -8.75 -1.34 10.24
C PRO A 78 -7.22 -1.39 10.30
N ALA A 79 -6.62 -1.52 9.12
CA ALA A 79 -5.19 -1.31 8.89
C ALA A 79 -4.96 0.04 8.21
N SER A 80 -3.86 0.72 8.58
CA SER A 80 -3.47 1.98 7.94
C SER A 80 -2.55 1.71 6.75
N VAL A 81 -2.71 2.44 5.66
CA VAL A 81 -1.74 2.36 4.56
C VAL A 81 -0.40 2.93 5.04
N VAL A 82 0.70 2.24 4.75
CA VAL A 82 2.07 2.66 5.09
C VAL A 82 2.97 2.81 3.86
N ASP A 83 2.61 2.16 2.75
CA ASP A 83 3.28 2.30 1.47
C ASP A 83 2.29 2.00 0.34
N SER A 84 2.44 2.68 -0.80
CA SER A 84 1.63 2.42 -1.99
C SER A 84 2.37 2.86 -3.25
N GLY A 85 2.21 2.11 -4.34
CA GLY A 85 2.86 2.44 -5.61
C GLY A 85 2.46 1.50 -6.75
N GLY A 86 3.29 1.44 -7.79
CA GLY A 86 2.97 0.76 -9.04
C GLY A 86 2.58 -0.72 -8.91
N TYR A 87 3.01 -1.41 -7.85
CA TYR A 87 2.73 -2.82 -7.59
C TYR A 87 1.47 -3.07 -6.74
N GLY A 88 0.96 -2.06 -6.03
CA GLY A 88 -0.11 -2.21 -5.03
C GLY A 88 0.12 -1.36 -3.78
N ALA A 89 -0.33 -1.85 -2.62
CA ALA A 89 -0.23 -1.15 -1.34
C ALA A 89 0.11 -2.06 -0.16
N THR A 90 0.80 -1.52 0.82
CA THR A 90 1.12 -2.14 2.11
C THR A 90 0.30 -1.48 3.21
N TRP A 91 -0.41 -2.30 3.97
CA TRP A 91 -1.30 -1.89 5.06
C TRP A 91 -0.79 -2.47 6.37
N GLN A 92 -0.75 -1.67 7.44
CA GLN A 92 -0.24 -2.10 8.74
C GLN A 92 -1.33 -2.09 9.81
N GLN A 93 -1.41 -3.19 10.57
CA GLN A 93 -2.19 -3.32 11.79
C GLN A 93 -1.35 -4.00 12.86
N GLY A 94 -0.85 -3.23 13.83
CA GLY A 94 0.06 -3.74 14.85
C GLY A 94 1.30 -4.38 14.23
N ILE A 95 1.53 -5.66 14.54
CA ILE A 95 2.65 -6.45 14.02
C ILE A 95 2.44 -6.97 12.59
N TYR A 96 1.23 -6.87 12.05
CA TYR A 96 0.91 -7.38 10.72
C TYR A 96 1.11 -6.29 9.67
N LYS A 97 1.80 -6.65 8.59
CA LYS A 97 1.76 -5.90 7.32
C LYS A 97 1.09 -6.77 6.27
N ILE A 98 0.10 -6.21 5.60
CA ILE A 98 -0.70 -6.85 4.56
C ILE A 98 -0.36 -6.15 3.25
N ILE A 99 0.18 -6.89 2.28
CA ILE A 99 0.53 -6.34 0.97
C ILE A 99 -0.54 -6.79 -0.02
N THR A 100 -1.28 -5.83 -0.57
CA THR A 100 -2.33 -6.05 -1.58
C THR A 100 -1.79 -5.69 -2.95
N TYR A 101 -1.68 -6.69 -3.83
CA TYR A 101 -1.13 -6.51 -5.18
C TYR A 101 -2.23 -6.24 -6.20
N LYS A 102 -1.92 -5.52 -7.28
CA LYS A 102 -2.87 -5.26 -8.39
C LYS A 102 -3.44 -6.52 -9.05
N ASN A 103 -2.78 -7.67 -8.92
CA ASN A 103 -3.25 -8.97 -9.41
C ASN A 103 -4.13 -9.74 -8.39
N ASN A 104 -4.69 -9.03 -7.43
CA ASN A 104 -5.61 -9.54 -6.41
C ASN A 104 -4.97 -10.54 -5.42
N LYS A 105 -3.64 -10.65 -5.37
CA LYS A 105 -2.93 -11.43 -4.33
C LYS A 105 -2.79 -10.60 -3.06
N ILE A 106 -2.81 -11.28 -1.92
CA ILE A 106 -2.59 -10.69 -0.61
C ILE A 106 -1.45 -11.45 0.07
N ALA A 107 -0.35 -10.75 0.36
CA ALA A 107 0.74 -11.29 1.16
C ALA A 107 0.61 -10.83 2.61
N VAL A 108 0.98 -11.71 3.54
CA VAL A 108 0.98 -11.46 4.98
C VAL A 108 2.41 -11.46 5.48
N MET A 109 2.77 -10.40 6.19
CA MET A 109 3.97 -10.30 6.99
C MET A 109 3.58 -10.13 8.45
N GLU A 110 4.42 -10.66 9.34
CA GLU A 110 4.27 -10.55 10.78
C GLU A 110 5.65 -10.26 11.36
N ASN A 111 5.78 -9.17 12.12
CA ASN A 111 7.07 -8.67 12.61
C ASN A 111 8.09 -8.51 11.48
N ASP A 112 7.68 -7.90 10.37
CA ASP A 112 8.49 -7.69 9.16
C ASP A 112 9.02 -8.96 8.47
N ILE A 113 8.54 -10.14 8.87
CA ILE A 113 8.90 -11.41 8.24
C ILE A 113 7.74 -11.86 7.36
N PHE A 114 8.03 -12.17 6.09
CA PHE A 114 7.06 -12.76 5.18
C PHE A 114 6.57 -14.13 5.68
N LYS A 115 5.25 -14.28 5.79
CA LYS A 115 4.61 -15.50 6.31
C LYS A 115 3.87 -16.31 5.25
N GLY A 116 3.50 -15.69 4.13
CA GLY A 116 2.83 -16.37 3.02
C GLY A 116 1.76 -15.51 2.35
N HIS A 117 0.99 -16.16 1.48
CA HIS A 117 -0.16 -15.54 0.80
C HIS A 117 -1.47 -15.99 1.44
N ALA A 118 -2.40 -15.05 1.63
CA ALA A 118 -3.76 -15.35 2.03
C ALA A 118 -4.56 -15.94 0.84
N LYS A 119 -5.48 -16.86 1.15
CA LYS A 119 -6.31 -17.56 0.17
C LYS A 119 -7.77 -17.19 0.32
#